data_AF-A0A535YRC0-F1
#
_entry.id   AF-A0A535YRC0-F1
#
_cell.length_a   1.000
_cell.length_b   1.000
_cell.length_c   1.000
_cell.angle_alpha   90.00
_cell.angle_beta   90.00
_cell.angle_gamma   90.00
#
_symmetry.space_group_name_H-M   'P 1'
#
loop_
_entity.id
_entity.type
_entity.pdbx_description
1 polymer ?
#
loop_
_entity_poly.entity_id
_entity_poly.type
_entity_poly.pdbx_seq_one_letter_code
_entity_poly.pdbx_strand_id
1 'polypeptide(L)'
;MPTLILIFALAVDMASLQMHKLRLRYAVDLATVGGATEVDAPYYSRTGRLQLDPVNATATVREYLMRNLAGMPDIAAPAAIATAADISVVNQTPGVDPYSGGRLDRPAICARLKAPHRFMLLGWVGVNEVELTVVANAEIRP
;
A
#
# COMPACT_ATOMS: atom_id res chain seq x y z
N MET A 1 -11.42 26.61 -28.31
CA MET A 1 -10.44 26.98 -27.26
C MET A 1 -10.79 26.45 -25.87
N PRO A 2 -12.02 26.58 -25.31
CA PRO A 2 -12.30 26.07 -23.96
C PRO A 2 -12.21 24.54 -23.85
N THR A 3 -12.54 23.82 -24.93
CA THR A 3 -12.42 22.37 -25.02
C THR A 3 -10.98 21.86 -24.93
N LEU A 4 -10.03 22.56 -25.55
CA LEU A 4 -8.61 22.19 -25.51
C LEU A 4 -8.02 22.35 -24.09
N ILE A 5 -8.43 23.42 -23.38
CA ILE A 5 -8.01 23.64 -21.99
C ILE A 5 -8.53 22.52 -21.09
N LEU A 6 -9.78 22.10 -21.27
CA LEU A 6 -10.37 20.99 -20.50
C LEU A 6 -9.65 19.67 -20.76
N ILE A 7 -9.36 19.35 -22.03
CA ILE A 7 -8.62 18.12 -22.40
C ILE A 7 -7.22 18.14 -21.77
N PHE A 8 -6.54 19.28 -21.79
CA PHE A 8 -5.23 19.43 -21.19
C PHE A 8 -5.28 19.25 -19.66
N ALA A 9 -6.24 19.89 -19.00
CA ALA A 9 -6.45 19.74 -17.55
C ALA A 9 -6.69 18.27 -17.17
N LEU A 10 -7.55 17.58 -17.92
CA LEU A 10 -7.80 16.15 -17.74
C LEU A 10 -6.53 15.30 -17.90
N ALA A 11 -5.73 15.58 -18.93
CA ALA A 11 -4.50 14.83 -19.19
C ALA A 11 -3.48 15.01 -18.05
N VAL A 12 -3.30 16.24 -17.56
CA VAL A 12 -2.39 16.56 -16.46
C VAL A 12 -2.83 15.89 -15.16
N ASP A 13 -4.11 16.00 -14.79
CA ASP A 13 -4.64 15.41 -13.57
C ASP A 13 -4.69 13.87 -13.63
N MET A 14 -4.88 13.29 -14.82
CA MET A 14 -4.80 11.84 -14.98
C MET A 14 -3.35 11.35 -14.82
N ALA A 15 -2.38 12.08 -15.35
CA ALA A 15 -0.97 11.78 -15.16
C ALA A 15 -0.55 11.89 -13.68
N SER A 16 -1.01 12.92 -12.96
CA SER A 16 -0.74 13.06 -11.52
C SER A 16 -1.38 11.93 -10.71
N LEU A 17 -2.62 11.54 -11.05
CA LEU A 17 -3.31 10.42 -10.39
C LEU A 17 -2.55 9.11 -10.58
N GLN A 18 -2.12 8.80 -11.81
CA GLN A 18 -1.36 7.59 -12.09
C GLN A 18 -0.02 7.57 -11.35
N MET A 19 0.70 8.70 -11.34
CA MET A 19 1.96 8.82 -10.62
C MET A 19 1.76 8.66 -9.11
N HIS A 20 0.72 9.28 -8.54
CA HIS A 20 0.41 9.16 -7.12
C HIS A 20 0.05 7.72 -6.75
N LYS A 21 -0.77 7.05 -7.57
CA LYS A 21 -1.10 5.62 -7.40
C LYS A 21 0.16 4.73 -7.42
N LEU A 22 1.10 4.98 -8.34
CA LEU A 22 2.36 4.23 -8.42
C LEU A 22 3.24 4.44 -7.18
N ARG A 23 3.38 5.68 -6.71
CA ARG A 23 4.14 5.99 -5.49
C ARG A 23 3.52 5.33 -4.26
N LEU A 24 2.20 5.40 -4.12
CA LEU A 24 1.48 4.71 -3.06
C LEU A 24 1.71 3.20 -3.14
N ARG A 25 1.58 2.60 -4.32
CA ARG A 25 1.85 1.17 -4.53
C ARG A 25 3.26 0.80 -4.09
N TYR A 26 4.25 1.57 -4.51
CA TYR A 26 5.64 1.37 -4.11
C TYR A 26 5.83 1.44 -2.58
N ALA A 27 5.21 2.40 -1.90
CA ALA A 27 5.32 2.50 -0.44
C ALA A 27 4.66 1.34 0.31
N VAL A 28 3.50 0.86 -0.17
CA VAL A 28 2.85 -0.30 0.42
C VAL A 28 3.67 -1.56 0.14
N ASP A 29 4.18 -1.74 -1.08
CA ASP A 29 5.04 -2.87 -1.44
C ASP A 29 6.33 -2.89 -0.59
N LEU A 30 6.98 -1.74 -0.38
CA LEU A 30 8.14 -1.65 0.52
C LEU A 30 7.79 -1.99 1.97
N ALA A 31 6.62 -1.58 2.45
CA ALA A 31 6.19 -1.86 3.81
C ALA A 31 5.87 -3.34 4.02
N THR A 32 5.21 -3.99 3.05
CA THR A 32 4.93 -5.44 3.12
C THR A 32 6.21 -6.25 3.02
N VAL A 33 7.15 -5.87 2.14
CA VAL A 33 8.47 -6.52 2.05
C VAL A 33 9.25 -6.33 3.35
N GLY A 34 9.35 -5.09 3.86
CA GLY A 34 10.04 -4.80 5.12
C GLY A 34 9.49 -5.63 6.28
N GLY A 35 8.17 -5.66 6.43
CA GLY A 35 7.49 -6.47 7.44
C GLY A 35 7.74 -7.97 7.29
N ALA A 36 7.76 -8.49 6.06
CA ALA A 36 8.04 -9.90 5.81
C ALA A 36 9.50 -10.22 6.16
N THR A 37 10.45 -9.39 5.75
CA THR A 37 11.88 -9.63 5.97
C THR A 37 12.31 -9.48 7.43
N GLU A 38 11.78 -8.48 8.14
CA GLU A 38 12.21 -8.19 9.51
C GLU A 38 11.62 -9.16 10.53
N VAL A 39 10.40 -9.67 10.30
CA VAL A 39 9.73 -10.59 11.22
C VAL A 39 10.05 -12.06 10.95
N ASP A 40 10.31 -12.44 9.69
CA ASP A 40 10.60 -13.82 9.31
C ASP A 40 11.86 -14.38 10.00
N ALA A 41 13.01 -13.70 9.86
CA ALA A 41 14.29 -14.17 10.40
C ALA A 41 14.29 -14.42 11.94
N PRO A 42 13.82 -13.50 12.80
CA PRO A 42 13.80 -13.72 14.25
C PRO A 42 12.72 -14.70 14.70
N TYR A 43 11.64 -14.90 13.94
CA TYR A 43 10.59 -15.86 14.29
C TYR A 43 10.97 -17.29 13.88
N TYR A 44 11.54 -17.44 12.68
CA TYR A 44 12.06 -18.70 12.17
C TYR A 44 13.15 -19.27 13.10
N SER A 45 14.12 -18.44 13.49
CA SER A 45 15.20 -18.86 14.40
C SER A 45 14.72 -19.32 15.78
N ARG A 46 13.59 -18.81 16.28
CA ARG A 46 13.00 -19.21 17.57
C ARG A 46 12.13 -20.44 17.50
N THR A 47 11.37 -20.61 16.42
CA THR A 47 10.32 -21.65 16.32
C THR A 47 10.67 -22.80 15.37
N GLY A 48 11.68 -22.62 14.52
CA GLY A 48 12.04 -23.56 13.45
C GLY A 48 10.96 -23.70 12.36
N ARG A 49 9.94 -22.83 12.37
CA ARG A 49 8.82 -22.86 11.42
C ARG A 49 8.87 -21.62 10.55
N LEU A 50 8.70 -21.84 9.25
CA LEU A 50 8.57 -20.78 8.25
C LEU A 50 7.15 -20.19 8.37
N GLN A 51 6.97 -19.26 9.30
CA GLN A 51 5.71 -18.62 9.65
C GLN A 51 5.99 -17.18 10.12
N LEU A 52 5.01 -16.30 9.96
CA LEU A 52 5.08 -14.92 10.43
C LEU A 52 4.30 -14.78 11.75
N ASP A 53 4.86 -14.05 12.71
CA ASP A 53 4.11 -13.58 13.86
C ASP A 53 3.10 -12.51 13.42
N PRO A 54 1.78 -12.76 13.49
CA PRO A 54 0.79 -11.84 12.96
C PRO A 54 0.80 -10.49 13.68
N VAL A 55 1.10 -10.45 14.98
CA VAL A 55 1.07 -9.21 15.77
C VAL A 55 2.28 -8.35 15.44
N ASN A 56 3.47 -8.95 15.45
CA ASN A 56 4.70 -8.22 15.14
C ASN A 56 4.74 -7.81 13.66
N ALA A 57 4.36 -8.69 12.74
CA ALA A 57 4.33 -8.37 11.31
C ALA A 57 3.36 -7.21 11.01
N THR A 58 2.15 -7.21 11.56
CA THR A 58 1.21 -6.10 11.35
C THR A 58 1.71 -4.77 11.93
N ALA A 59 2.34 -4.80 13.11
CA ALA A 59 2.93 -3.61 13.71
C ALA A 59 4.09 -3.04 12.87
N THR A 60 5.04 -3.90 12.47
CA THR A 60 6.18 -3.53 11.64
C THR A 60 5.74 -2.97 10.29
N VAL A 61 4.79 -3.62 9.61
CA VAL A 61 4.24 -3.12 8.32
C VAL A 61 3.62 -1.73 8.51
N ARG A 62 2.83 -1.52 9.57
CA ARG A 62 2.20 -0.23 9.84
C ARG A 62 3.24 0.86 10.10
N GLU A 63 4.32 0.53 10.80
CA GLU A 63 5.43 1.46 11.04
C GLU A 63 6.16 1.84 9.75
N TYR A 64 6.55 0.86 8.92
CA TYR A 64 7.16 1.15 7.61
C TYR A 64 6.20 1.94 6.71
N LEU A 65 4.92 1.59 6.70
CA LEU A 65 3.92 2.29 5.91
C LEU A 65 3.82 3.76 6.34
N MET A 66 3.76 4.04 7.64
CA MET A 66 3.78 5.40 8.16
C MET A 66 5.04 6.16 7.73
N ARG A 67 6.23 5.55 7.86
CA ARG A 67 7.51 6.16 7.46
C ARG A 67 7.54 6.45 5.96
N ASN A 68 7.12 5.49 5.14
CA ASN A 68 7.11 5.63 3.67
C ASN A 68 6.12 6.72 3.22
N LEU A 69 4.94 6.79 3.83
CA LEU A 69 3.94 7.81 3.53
C LEU A 69 4.36 9.20 4.03
N ALA A 70 5.05 9.31 5.16
CA ALA A 70 5.55 10.57 5.68
C ALA A 70 6.62 11.21 4.77
N GLY A 71 7.34 10.40 3.98
CA GLY A 71 8.27 10.88 2.96
C GLY A 71 7.60 11.39 1.67
N MET A 72 6.27 11.31 1.54
CA MET A 72 5.55 11.73 0.34
C MET A 72 4.99 13.16 0.48
N PRO A 73 5.21 14.04 -0.51
CA PRO A 73 4.78 15.44 -0.43
C PRO A 73 3.25 15.63 -0.48
N ASP A 74 2.52 14.71 -1.12
CA ASP A 74 1.09 14.86 -1.41
C ASP A 74 0.18 14.14 -0.39
N ILE A 75 0.74 13.64 0.71
CA ILE A 75 0.00 12.89 1.74
C ILE A 75 -0.25 13.77 2.95
N ALA A 76 -1.50 14.20 3.14
CA ALA A 76 -1.87 15.12 4.21
C ALA A 76 -1.88 14.48 5.62
N ALA A 77 -2.18 13.18 5.73
CA ALA A 77 -2.31 12.49 7.02
C ALA A 77 -1.68 11.07 7.00
N PRO A 78 -0.34 10.95 6.91
CA PRO A 78 0.34 9.66 6.79
C PRO A 78 -0.02 8.67 7.91
N ALA A 79 -0.05 9.14 9.16
CA ALA A 79 -0.32 8.29 10.32
C ALA A 79 -1.77 7.75 10.33
N ALA A 80 -2.74 8.60 9.98
CA ALA A 80 -4.15 8.19 9.91
C ALA A 80 -4.36 7.15 8.80
N ILE A 81 -3.76 7.39 7.63
CA ILE A 81 -3.81 6.48 6.48
C ILE A 81 -3.16 5.13 6.81
N ALA A 82 -1.98 5.14 7.44
CA ALA A 82 -1.30 3.90 7.85
C ALA A 82 -2.09 3.13 8.92
N THR A 83 -2.72 3.83 9.85
CA THR A 83 -3.54 3.20 10.91
C THR A 83 -4.81 2.57 10.34
N ALA A 84 -5.44 3.23 9.36
CA ALA A 84 -6.63 2.75 8.68
C ALA A 84 -6.37 1.66 7.62
N ALA A 85 -5.09 1.37 7.32
CA ALA A 85 -4.73 0.33 6.35
C ALA A 85 -5.17 -1.05 6.84
N ASP A 86 -5.77 -1.83 5.95
CA ASP A 86 -6.07 -3.23 6.21
C ASP A 86 -4.79 -4.04 6.00
N ILE A 87 -4.36 -4.78 7.02
CA ILE A 87 -3.16 -5.63 6.94
C ILE A 87 -3.55 -7.02 7.44
N SER A 88 -3.26 -8.04 6.64
CA SER A 88 -3.53 -9.43 6.96
C SER A 88 -2.27 -10.26 6.80
N VAL A 89 -2.01 -11.14 7.77
CA VAL A 89 -0.92 -12.11 7.69
C VAL A 89 -1.52 -13.47 7.38
N VAL A 90 -1.11 -14.03 6.24
CA VAL A 90 -1.57 -15.33 5.75
C VAL A 90 -0.45 -16.34 5.98
N ASN A 91 -0.58 -17.17 7.02
CA ASN A 91 0.39 -18.23 7.32
C ASN A 91 0.03 -19.59 6.71
N GLN A 92 -1.20 -19.74 6.21
CA GLN A 92 -1.66 -20.99 5.60
C GLN A 92 -1.19 -21.08 4.16
N THR A 93 -0.55 -22.20 3.82
CA THR A 93 -0.02 -22.48 2.48
C THR A 93 -0.52 -23.81 1.95
N PRO A 94 -1.07 -23.88 0.71
CA PRO A 94 -1.35 -22.75 -0.17
C PRO A 94 -2.43 -21.83 0.41
N GLY A 95 -2.28 -20.53 0.18
CA GLY A 95 -3.17 -19.47 0.66
C GLY A 95 -3.72 -18.60 -0.47
N VAL A 96 -4.54 -17.63 -0.12
CA VAL A 96 -5.10 -16.64 -1.04
C VAL A 96 -4.95 -15.26 -0.43
N ASP A 97 -4.50 -14.30 -1.21
CA ASP A 97 -4.46 -12.88 -0.82
C ASP A 97 -5.91 -12.37 -0.69
N PRO A 98 -6.34 -11.93 0.51
CA PRO A 98 -7.73 -11.50 0.74
C PRO A 98 -8.11 -10.21 0.00
N TYR A 99 -7.13 -9.44 -0.51
CA TYR A 99 -7.37 -8.17 -1.19
C TYR A 99 -7.24 -8.26 -2.70
N SER A 100 -6.28 -9.03 -3.21
CA SER A 100 -6.08 -9.19 -4.67
C SER A 100 -6.70 -10.46 -5.24
N GLY A 101 -7.01 -11.45 -4.40
CA GLY A 101 -7.42 -12.78 -4.84
C GLY A 101 -6.29 -13.64 -5.43
N GLY A 102 -5.05 -13.13 -5.42
CA GLY A 102 -3.88 -13.86 -5.90
C GLY A 102 -3.58 -15.09 -5.06
N ARG A 103 -3.06 -16.16 -5.69
CA ARG A 103 -2.59 -17.35 -4.97
C ARG A 103 -1.30 -17.04 -4.23
N LEU A 104 -1.20 -17.54 -3.01
CA LEU A 104 0.00 -17.46 -2.18
C LEU A 104 0.56 -18.88 -2.00
N ASP A 105 1.81 -19.06 -2.40
CA ASP A 105 2.50 -20.35 -2.29
C ASP A 105 3.27 -20.45 -0.96
N ARG A 106 3.44 -19.32 -0.28
CA ARG A 106 4.20 -19.19 0.97
C ARG A 106 3.47 -18.30 1.97
N PRO A 107 3.85 -18.32 3.25
CA PRO A 107 3.33 -17.36 4.20
C PRO A 107 3.63 -15.94 3.72
N ALA A 108 2.64 -15.07 3.83
CA ALA A 108 2.72 -13.74 3.26
C ALA A 108 2.06 -12.70 4.15
N ILE A 109 2.51 -11.47 3.95
CA ILE A 109 1.82 -10.28 4.42
C ILE A 109 1.07 -9.70 3.24
N CYS A 110 -0.22 -9.47 3.38
CA CYS A 110 -1.04 -8.72 2.42
C CYS A 110 -1.50 -7.43 3.07
N ALA A 111 -1.54 -6.35 2.30
CA ALA A 111 -1.99 -5.05 2.75
C ALA A 111 -2.88 -4.38 1.70
N ARG A 112 -3.86 -3.61 2.18
CA ARG A 112 -4.69 -2.72 1.39
C ARG A 112 -4.71 -1.35 2.03
N LEU A 113 -4.35 -0.36 1.22
CA LEU A 113 -4.33 1.04 1.58
C LEU A 113 -5.40 1.81 0.82
N LYS A 114 -6.05 2.74 1.50
CA LYS A 114 -6.93 3.74 0.91
C LYS A 114 -6.37 5.12 1.21
N ALA A 115 -6.17 5.92 0.19
CA ALA A 115 -5.64 7.28 0.33
C ALA A 115 -6.40 8.25 -0.56
N PRO A 116 -6.74 9.46 -0.06
CA PRO A 116 -7.36 10.48 -0.87
C PRO A 116 -6.38 11.08 -1.88
N HIS A 117 -6.83 11.30 -3.11
CA HIS A 117 -6.10 12.06 -4.14
C HIS A 117 -6.91 13.28 -4.54
N ARG A 118 -6.30 14.46 -4.43
CA ARG A 118 -6.92 15.74 -4.79
C ARG A 118 -6.48 16.16 -6.17
N PHE A 119 -7.44 16.51 -7.01
CA PHE A 119 -7.16 17.04 -8.35
C PHE A 119 -6.81 18.52 -8.28
N MET A 120 -5.88 18.95 -9.12
CA MET A 120 -5.43 20.33 -9.14
C MET A 120 -6.27 21.17 -10.10
N LEU A 121 -6.39 20.75 -11.36
CA LEU A 121 -7.02 21.54 -12.42
C LEU A 121 -8.52 21.23 -12.55
N LEU A 122 -8.89 19.95 -12.45
CA LEU A 122 -10.27 19.48 -12.44
C LEU A 122 -11.02 19.90 -11.17
N GLY A 123 -10.30 20.19 -10.08
CA GLY A 123 -10.85 20.79 -8.87
C GLY A 123 -11.56 22.12 -9.15
N TRP A 124 -11.05 22.91 -10.11
CA TRP A 124 -11.68 24.19 -10.49
C TRP A 124 -13.02 24.02 -11.21
N VAL A 125 -13.31 22.82 -11.72
CA VAL A 125 -14.57 22.47 -12.40
C VAL A 125 -15.46 21.60 -11.49
N GLY A 126 -15.12 21.48 -10.20
CA GLY A 126 -15.92 20.81 -9.18
C GLY A 126 -15.55 19.35 -8.89
N VAL A 127 -14.52 18.79 -9.53
CA VAL A 127 -14.03 17.43 -9.26
C VAL A 127 -12.84 17.52 -8.32
N ASN A 128 -13.09 17.44 -7.01
CA ASN A 128 -12.10 17.81 -6.00
C ASN A 128 -11.20 16.65 -5.53
N GLU A 129 -11.77 15.46 -5.32
CA GLU A 129 -11.05 14.36 -4.67
C GLU A 129 -11.57 12.99 -5.13
N VAL A 130 -10.68 12.00 -5.17
CA VAL A 130 -11.01 10.59 -5.39
C VAL A 130 -10.23 9.70 -4.42
N GLU A 131 -10.86 8.65 -3.91
CA GLU A 131 -10.18 7.64 -3.10
C GLU A 131 -9.38 6.69 -4.00
N LEU A 132 -8.07 6.60 -3.77
CA LEU A 132 -7.22 5.58 -4.39
C LEU A 132 -7.12 4.38 -3.47
N THR A 133 -7.48 3.20 -4.00
CA THR A 133 -7.20 1.93 -3.34
C THR A 133 -5.98 1.28 -3.97
N VAL A 134 -5.05 0.88 -3.13
CA VAL A 134 -3.83 0.17 -3.48
C VAL A 134 -3.77 -1.10 -2.64
N VAL A 135 -3.53 -2.23 -3.28
CA VAL A 135 -3.24 -3.50 -2.61
C VAL A 135 -1.77 -3.82 -2.76
N ALA A 136 -1.20 -4.66 -1.92
CA ALA A 136 0.15 -5.21 -2.05
C ALA A 136 0.28 -6.50 -1.24
N ASN A 137 1.21 -7.36 -1.63
CA ASN A 137 1.57 -8.53 -0.86
C ASN A 137 3.07 -8.81 -0.94
N ALA A 138 3.59 -9.51 0.06
CA ALA A 138 4.97 -9.99 0.10
C ALA A 138 5.01 -11.35 0.77
N GLU A 139 5.51 -12.34 0.03
CA GLU A 139 5.81 -13.69 0.54
C GLU A 139 7.18 -13.72 1.20
N ILE A 140 7.33 -14.55 2.23
CA ILE A 140 8.64 -14.80 2.83
C ILE A 140 9.56 -15.59 1.89
N ARG A 141 10.85 -15.25 1.92
CA ARG A 141 11.90 -15.92 1.15
C ARG A 141 12.84 -16.65 2.11
N PRO A 142 13.17 -17.93 1.85
CA PRO A 142 14.17 -18.67 2.61
C PRO A 142 15.59 -18.11 2.39
#